data_AF-A0A9P7FD49-F1
#
_entry.id   AF-A0A9P7FD49-F1
#
_cell.length_a   1.000
_cell.length_b   1.000
_cell.length_c   1.000
_cell.angle_alpha   90.00
_cell.angle_beta   90.00
_cell.angle_gamma   90.00
#
_symmetry.space_group_name_H-M   'P 1'
#
loop_
_entity.id
_entity.type
_entity.pdbx_description
1 polymer ?
#
loop_
_entity_poly.entity_id
_entity_poly.type
_entity_poly.pdbx_seq_one_letter_code
_entity_poly.pdbx_strand_id
1 'polypeptide(L)' 'MSISNGKLGEDFLWILKLAADGKNWMMYKECLQWLIDAHGLLGHLDGTEQKPTDPQTLPN' A
#
# COMPACT_ATOMS: atom_id res chain seq x y z
N MET A 1 5.73 18.15 25.85
CA MET A 1 4.72 17.11 25.56
C MET A 1 5.47 15.79 25.45
N SER A 2 5.29 14.89 26.41
CA SER A 2 5.96 13.58 26.38
C SER A 2 5.23 12.69 25.39
N ILE A 3 5.93 12.26 24.34
CA ILE A 3 5.44 11.21 23.45
C ILE A 3 5.64 9.91 24.23
N SER A 4 4.57 9.36 24.79
CA SER A 4 4.59 8.03 25.38
C SER A 4 4.83 7.01 24.26
N ASN A 5 5.89 6.21 24.38
CA ASN A 5 6.21 5.05 23.54
C ASN A 5 5.16 3.92 23.72
N GLY A 6 3.89 4.20 23.44
CA GLY A 6 2.86 3.19 23.35
C GLY A 6 3.09 2.37 22.09
N LYS A 7 3.69 1.18 22.23
CA LYS A 7 3.52 0.01 21.35
C LYS A 7 3.36 0.35 19.86
N LEU A 8 4.29 1.10 19.29
CA LEU A 8 4.25 1.56 17.89
C LEU A 8 4.56 0.44 16.87
N GLY A 9 5.01 -0.74 17.32
CA GLY A 9 5.55 -1.77 16.44
C GLY A 9 4.57 -2.84 15.96
N GLU A 10 3.43 -3.00 16.64
CA GLU A 10 2.52 -4.14 16.39
C GLU A 10 1.20 -3.68 15.76
N ASP A 11 0.74 -2.49 16.13
CA ASP A 11 -0.58 -1.98 15.75
C ASP A 11 -0.54 -1.14 14.46
N PHE A 12 0.65 -0.69 14.02
CA PHE A 12 0.82 0.15 12.82
C PHE A 12 0.83 -0.66 11.51
N LEU A 13 1.19 -1.94 11.59
CA LEU A 13 1.18 -2.88 10.45
C LEU A 13 -0.08 -3.73 10.41
N TRP A 14 -1.01 -3.53 11.36
CA TRP A 14 -2.34 -4.10 11.29
C TRP A 14 -3.04 -3.43 10.11
N ILE A 15 -3.02 -4.09 8.94
CA ILE A 15 -3.68 -3.72 7.68
C ILE A 15 -4.69 -2.62 7.96
N LEU A 16 -4.35 -1.36 7.64
CA LEU A 16 -5.21 -0.23 7.99
C LEU A 16 -6.57 -0.51 7.35
N LYS A 17 -7.57 -0.92 8.13
CA LYS A 17 -8.90 -1.23 7.60
C LYS A 17 -9.67 0.07 7.52
N LEU A 18 -10.30 0.32 6.38
CA LEU A 18 -11.23 1.44 6.26
C LEU A 18 -12.37 1.25 7.27
N ALA A 19 -12.54 2.21 8.16
CA ALA A 19 -13.61 2.21 9.13
C ALA A 19 -14.95 2.32 8.40
N ALA A 20 -15.99 1.65 8.90
CA ALA A 20 -17.31 1.68 8.28
C ALA A 20 -17.92 3.09 8.23
N ASP A 21 -17.49 3.98 9.14
CA ASP A 21 -17.90 5.39 9.17
C ASP A 21 -17.01 6.30 8.31
N GLY A 22 -15.99 5.73 7.64
CA GLY A 22 -15.09 6.42 6.71
C GLY A 22 -14.17 7.47 7.35
N LYS A 23 -14.17 7.62 8.68
CA LYS A 23 -13.41 8.71 9.34
C LYS A 23 -11.90 8.59 9.17
N ASN A 24 -11.38 7.39 8.98
CA ASN A 24 -9.96 7.15 8.73
C ASN A 24 -9.59 7.10 7.24
N TRP A 25 -10.47 7.54 6.33
CA TRP A 25 -10.25 7.46 4.88
C TRP A 25 -8.94 8.10 4.40
N MET A 26 -8.57 9.26 4.94
CA MET A 26 -7.33 9.96 4.53
C MET A 26 -6.08 9.15 4.91
N MET A 27 -6.00 8.67 6.15
CA MET A 27 -4.90 7.83 6.61
C MET A 27 -4.86 6.47 5.90
N TYR A 28 -6.04 5.89 5.64
CA TYR A 28 -6.16 4.66 4.87
C TYR A 28 -5.56 4.82 3.48
N LYS A 29 -5.89 5.90 2.76
CA LYS A 29 -5.33 6.16 1.44
C LYS A 29 -3.82 6.35 1.46
N GLU A 30 -3.29 7.12 2.40
CA GLU A 30 -1.84 7.36 2.48
C GLU A 30 -1.06 6.07 2.76
N CYS A 31 -1.53 5.25 3.70
CA CYS A 31 -0.93 3.94 3.96
C CYS A 31 -1.05 2.97 2.78
N LEU A 32 -2.23 2.95 2.13
CA LEU A 32 -2.45 2.13 0.94
C LEU A 32 -1.46 2.52 -0.17
N GLN A 33 -1.31 3.81 -0.44
CA GLN A 33 -0.37 4.34 -1.43
C GLN A 33 1.08 3.93 -1.12
N TRP A 34 1.52 4.07 0.14
CA TRP A 34 2.85 3.65 0.57
C TRP A 34 3.09 2.15 0.43
N LEU A 35 2.10 1.31 0.77
CA LEU A 35 2.19 -0.13 0.60
C LEU A 35 2.31 -0.50 -0.88
N ILE A 36 1.47 0.09 -1.72
CA ILE A 36 1.51 -0.10 -3.18
C ILE A 36 2.88 0.27 -3.74
N ASP A 37 3.41 1.43 -3.35
CA ASP A 37 4.71 1.94 -3.79
C ASP A 37 5.86 1.04 -3.32
N ALA A 38 5.84 0.61 -2.05
CA ALA A 38 6.83 -0.32 -1.50
C ALA A 38 6.84 -1.68 -2.22
N HIS A 39 5.70 -2.09 -2.77
CA HIS A 39 5.57 -3.30 -3.59
C HIS A 39 5.92 -3.06 -5.08
N GLY A 40 6.23 -1.83 -5.48
CA GLY A 40 6.51 -1.47 -6.86
C GLY A 40 5.29 -1.64 -7.78
N LEU A 41 4.07 -1.64 -7.24
CA LEU A 41 2.82 -1.82 -7.97
C LEU A 41 2.10 -0.49 -8.26
N LEU A 42 2.78 0.63 -7.99
CA LEU A 42 2.22 1.96 -8.17
C LEU A 42 1.81 2.19 -9.62
N GLY A 43 2.66 1.81 -10.57
CA GLY A 43 2.35 1.96 -11.97
C GLY A 43 1.25 1.00 -12.45
N HIS A 44 1.06 -0.14 -11.78
CA HIS A 44 -0.05 -1.04 -12.07
C HIS A 44 -1.41 -0.39 -11.77
N LEU A 45 -1.52 0.34 -10.66
CA LEU A 45 -2.76 0.98 -10.25
C LEU A 45 -3.04 2.29 -11.00
N ASP A 46 -1.99 3.06 -11.30
CA ASP A 46 -2.11 4.30 -12.07
C ASP A 46 -2.15 4.05 -13.58
N GLY A 47 -2.03 2.79 -14.01
CA GLY A 47 -2.08 2.38 -15.42
C GLY A 47 -0.86 2.83 -16.24
N THR A 48 0.23 3.21 -15.57
CA THR A 48 1.48 3.65 -16.20
C THR A 48 2.44 2.49 -16.44
N GLU A 49 2.23 1.35 -15.79
CA GLU A 49 3.01 0.15 -16.05
C GLU A 49 2.66 -0.49 -17.39
N GLN A 50 3.71 -0.88 -18.11
CA GLN A 50 3.56 -1.65 -19.33
C GLN A 50 3.10 -3.07 -18.99
N LYS A 51 2.22 -3.61 -19.83
CA LYS A 51 1.82 -5.02 -19.77
C LYS A 51 3.10 -5.89 -19.80
N PRO A 52 3.24 -6.87 -18.88
CA PRO A 52 4.34 -7.82 -18.93
C PRO A 52 4.40 -8.53 -20.28
N THR A 53 5.61 -8.78 -20.77
CA THR A 53 5.82 -9.60 -21.98
C THR A 53 5.25 -11.00 -21.76
N ASP A 54 4.52 -11.51 -22.75
CA ASP A 54 3.92 -12.84 -22.66
C ASP A 54 5.01 -13.91 -22.54
N PRO A 55 4.93 -14.82 -21.54
CA PRO A 55 5.94 -15.87 -21.35
C PRO A 55 6.14 -16.76 -22.58
N GLN A 56 5.13 -16.92 -23.44
CA GLN A 56 5.20 -17.75 -24.66
C GLN A 56 6.05 -17.11 -25.76
N THR A 57 6.40 -15.84 -25.63
CA THR A 57 7.24 -15.11 -26.59
C THR A 57 8.71 -15.03 -26.17
N LEU A 58 9.06 -15.58 -25.00
CA LEU A 58 10.45 -15.63 -24.55
C LEU A 58 11.21 -16.74 -25.28
N PRO A 59 12.38 -16.44 -25.89
CA PRO A 59 13.22 -17.46 -26.51
C PRO A 59 13.82 -18.39 -25.45
N ASN A 60 13.93 -19.68 -25.79
CA ASN A 60 14.61 -20.72 -25.00
C ASN A 60 16.11 -20.46 -24.85
#